data_AF-A0A7W6UY32-F1
#
_entry.id   AF-A0A7W6UY32-F1
#
_cell.length_a   1.000
_cell.length_b   1.000
_cell.length_c   1.000
_cell.angle_alpha   90.00
_cell.angle_beta   90.00
_cell.angle_gamma   90.00
#
_symmetry.space_group_name_H-M   'P 1'
#
loop_
_entity.id
_entity.type
_entity.pdbx_description
1 polymer ?
#
loop_
_entity_poly.entity_id
_entity_poly.type
_entity_poly.pdbx_seq_one_letter_code
_entity_poly.pdbx_strand_id
1 'polypeptide(L)'
;MAKKQKRKNGGASEAVPATQQAKPDRDAIDVRSFLYVGGRDCQVAHLREIATRHGAELIHHDGGLREAVSRIDTVLPSVDCVFCPIDCISHDACLRVKTGCKKFGVTFVPLRNGSKSSLERALQTMKEKNDERRAS
;
A
#
# COMPACT_ATOMS: atom_id res chain seq x y z
N MET A 1 -28.66 -9.15 -43.21
CA MET A 1 -28.67 -9.90 -41.94
C MET A 1 -27.30 -9.70 -41.29
N ALA A 2 -27.05 -8.65 -40.50
CA ALA A 2 -27.38 -8.44 -39.08
C ALA A 2 -26.62 -9.34 -38.07
N LYS A 3 -25.66 -8.71 -37.36
CA LYS A 3 -25.16 -9.00 -35.98
C LYS A 3 -24.24 -10.24 -35.86
N LYS A 4 -23.17 -10.27 -35.06
CA LYS A 4 -22.65 -9.36 -34.03
C LYS A 4 -21.22 -9.76 -33.68
N GLN A 5 -20.34 -8.78 -33.67
CA GLN A 5 -19.09 -8.76 -32.93
C GLN A 5 -19.40 -8.73 -31.41
N LYS A 6 -18.69 -9.52 -30.59
CA LYS A 6 -18.68 -9.40 -29.11
C LYS A 6 -17.30 -9.87 -28.62
N ARG A 7 -16.32 -8.96 -28.49
CA ARG A 7 -15.97 -8.15 -27.30
C ARG A 7 -15.78 -9.01 -26.03
N LYS A 8 -14.56 -9.17 -25.53
CA LYS A 8 -13.74 -8.24 -24.71
C LYS A 8 -14.07 -8.41 -23.22
N ASN A 9 -13.12 -8.95 -22.45
CA ASN A 9 -12.82 -8.59 -21.05
C ASN A 9 -11.54 -9.33 -20.63
N GLY A 10 -10.53 -8.73 -20.04
CA GLY A 10 -10.51 -7.50 -19.26
C GLY A 10 -9.99 -7.84 -17.88
N GLY A 11 -8.79 -7.38 -17.56
CA GLY A 11 -8.15 -7.60 -16.28
C GLY A 11 -6.66 -7.46 -16.45
N ALA A 12 -6.23 -6.23 -16.71
CA ALA A 12 -4.83 -5.85 -16.81
C ALA A 12 -4.06 -6.47 -15.64
N SER A 13 -3.12 -7.34 -16.01
CA SER A 13 -1.98 -7.66 -15.19
C SER A 13 -1.27 -6.34 -14.90
N GLU A 14 -1.56 -5.71 -13.78
CA GLU A 14 -0.58 -4.83 -13.15
C GLU A 14 0.50 -5.74 -12.58
N ALA A 15 1.36 -6.15 -13.51
CA ALA A 15 2.72 -6.57 -13.22
C ALA A 15 3.31 -5.49 -12.34
N VAL A 16 3.34 -5.76 -11.04
CA VAL A 16 4.20 -5.02 -10.12
C VAL A 16 5.61 -5.24 -10.65
N PRO A 17 6.29 -4.21 -11.20
CA PRO A 17 7.69 -4.39 -11.53
C PRO A 17 8.39 -4.68 -10.21
N ALA A 18 8.98 -5.86 -10.12
CA ALA A 18 9.89 -6.22 -9.06
C ALA A 18 11.13 -5.32 -9.20
N THR A 19 11.08 -4.14 -8.59
CA THR A 19 12.28 -3.31 -8.46
C THR A 19 13.08 -3.86 -7.28
N GLN A 20 14.19 -4.49 -7.66
CA GLN A 20 15.20 -5.00 -6.76
C GLN A 20 15.91 -3.86 -6.00
N GLN A 21 16.33 -4.19 -4.76
CA GLN A 21 17.45 -3.62 -4.02
C GLN A 21 17.26 -2.18 -3.47
N ALA A 22 17.71 -1.82 -2.27
CA ALA A 22 18.75 -2.36 -1.41
C ALA A 22 18.30 -2.27 0.06
N LYS A 23 19.03 -2.95 0.95
CA LYS A 23 19.03 -2.65 2.39
C LYS A 23 20.08 -1.56 2.63
N PRO A 24 19.75 -0.27 2.85
CA PRO A 24 20.70 0.62 3.51
C PRO A 24 20.50 0.45 5.00
N ASP A 25 21.63 0.29 5.66
CA ASP A 25 21.93 0.75 6.99
C ASP A 25 20.77 0.81 8.00
N ARG A 26 20.85 -0.07 8.99
CA ARG A 26 19.84 -0.38 10.02
C ARG A 26 19.51 0.78 10.98
N ASP A 27 19.90 2.01 10.67
CA ASP A 27 19.74 3.16 11.57
C ASP A 27 18.85 4.29 11.01
N ALA A 28 18.39 4.20 9.75
CA ALA A 28 17.45 5.17 9.16
C ALA A 28 16.25 4.47 8.50
N ILE A 29 15.13 4.34 9.23
CA ILE A 29 13.86 3.86 8.66
C ILE A 29 13.20 5.03 7.92
N ASP A 30 13.76 5.43 6.77
CA ASP A 30 12.97 6.13 5.77
C ASP A 30 11.93 5.13 5.24
N VAL A 31 10.66 5.53 5.14
CA VAL A 31 9.61 4.66 4.61
C VAL A 31 9.87 4.45 3.12
N ARG A 32 10.60 3.39 2.78
CA ARG A 32 10.99 3.07 1.39
C ARG A 32 9.85 2.40 0.66
N SER A 33 9.06 1.60 1.35
CA SER A 33 7.96 0.85 0.74
C SER A 33 6.81 0.67 1.72
N PHE A 34 5.59 0.82 1.22
CA PHE A 34 4.39 0.60 2.02
C PHE A 34 3.29 -0.10 1.25
N LEU A 35 2.52 -0.89 1.98
CA LEU A 35 1.34 -1.57 1.44
C LEU A 35 0.09 -0.74 1.74
N TYR A 36 -0.71 -0.46 0.72
CA TYR A 36 -2.00 0.19 0.84
C TYR A 36 -3.11 -0.83 0.60
N VAL A 37 -3.88 -1.17 1.64
CA VAL A 37 -4.91 -2.22 1.58
C VAL A 37 -6.30 -1.61 1.54
N GLY A 38 -7.00 -1.80 0.42
CA GLY A 38 -8.33 -1.29 0.16
C GLY A 38 -8.31 0.03 -0.61
N GLY A 39 -9.32 0.88 -0.37
CA GLY A 39 -9.52 2.13 -1.11
C GLY A 39 -10.15 1.93 -2.48
N ARG A 40 -10.07 2.97 -3.33
CA ARG A 40 -10.64 2.96 -4.69
C ARG A 40 -9.52 2.92 -5.72
N ASP A 41 -9.55 1.97 -6.66
CA ASP A 41 -8.58 1.86 -7.76
C ASP A 41 -8.34 3.20 -8.48
N CYS A 42 -9.39 3.99 -8.71
CA CYS A 42 -9.29 5.29 -9.39
C CYS A 42 -8.32 6.27 -8.73
N GLN A 43 -8.03 6.11 -7.44
CA GLN A 43 -7.12 7.00 -6.71
C GLN A 43 -5.69 6.43 -6.62
N VAL A 44 -5.48 5.15 -6.90
CA VAL A 44 -4.19 4.45 -6.75
C VAL A 44 -3.11 5.10 -7.59
N ALA A 45 -3.42 5.48 -8.84
CA ALA A 45 -2.48 6.19 -9.71
C ALA A 45 -1.93 7.46 -9.07
N HIS A 46 -2.80 8.22 -8.39
CA HIS A 46 -2.41 9.46 -7.73
C HIS A 46 -1.67 9.21 -6.41
N LEU A 47 -2.07 8.20 -5.65
CA LEU A 47 -1.36 7.79 -4.44
C LEU A 47 0.05 7.30 -4.77
N ARG A 48 0.23 6.60 -5.90
CA ARG A 48 1.54 6.17 -6.40
C ARG A 48 2.40 7.36 -6.80
N GLU A 49 1.83 8.37 -7.45
CA GLU A 49 2.55 9.61 -7.78
C GLU A 49 3.04 10.33 -6.52
N ILE A 50 2.17 10.46 -5.52
CA ILE A 50 2.50 11.00 -4.19
C ILE A 50 3.63 10.19 -3.55
N ALA A 51 3.50 8.87 -3.49
CA ALA A 51 4.52 8.00 -2.91
C ALA A 51 5.88 8.19 -3.61
N THR A 52 5.87 8.20 -4.94
CA THR A 52 7.08 8.41 -5.76
C THR A 52 7.71 9.77 -5.48
N ARG A 53 6.91 10.84 -5.34
CA ARG A 53 7.39 12.18 -4.98
C ARG A 53 8.03 12.22 -3.60
N HIS A 54 7.58 11.38 -2.68
CA HIS A 54 8.14 11.26 -1.34
C HIS A 54 9.31 10.26 -1.25
N GLY A 55 9.64 9.56 -2.35
CA GLY A 55 10.70 8.54 -2.40
C GLY A 55 10.26 7.18 -1.83
N ALA A 56 8.96 6.95 -1.73
CA ALA A 56 8.37 5.71 -1.21
C ALA A 56 7.71 4.90 -2.34
N GLU A 57 7.83 3.58 -2.28
CA GLU A 57 7.17 2.65 -3.17
C GLU A 57 5.79 2.28 -2.61
N LEU A 58 4.74 2.54 -3.42
CA LEU A 58 3.38 2.15 -3.09
C LEU A 58 3.05 0.80 -3.70
N ILE A 59 2.69 -0.15 -2.86
CA ILE A 59 2.09 -1.42 -3.25
C ILE A 59 0.61 -1.34 -2.91
N HIS A 60 -0.27 -1.48 -3.89
CA HIS A 60 -1.71 -1.48 -3.68
C HIS A 60 -2.25 -2.91 -3.62
N HIS A 61 -3.22 -3.15 -2.74
CA HIS A 61 -3.97 -4.38 -2.67
C HIS A 61 -5.44 -4.07 -2.45
N ASP A 62 -6.33 -4.72 -3.17
CA ASP A 62 -7.78 -4.46 -3.14
C ASP A 62 -8.51 -4.96 -1.85
N GLY A 63 -7.76 -5.37 -0.82
CA GLY A 63 -8.36 -5.80 0.45
C GLY A 63 -9.27 -7.03 0.36
N GLY A 64 -8.97 -8.01 -0.51
CA GLY A 64 -9.68 -9.29 -0.54
C GLY A 64 -10.85 -9.37 -1.52
N LEU A 65 -11.22 -8.26 -2.18
CA LEU A 65 -12.38 -8.23 -3.06
C LEU A 65 -12.08 -8.88 -4.43
N ARG A 66 -10.90 -8.63 -5.01
CA ARG A 66 -10.44 -9.24 -6.27
C ARG A 66 -9.18 -10.10 -6.10
N GLU A 67 -8.36 -9.79 -5.11
CA GLU A 67 -7.10 -10.48 -4.82
C GLU A 67 -7.17 -11.25 -3.51
N ALA A 68 -6.51 -12.41 -3.45
CA ALA A 68 -6.50 -13.22 -2.24
C ALA A 68 -5.79 -12.47 -1.09
N VAL A 69 -6.46 -12.37 0.06
CA VAL A 69 -5.89 -11.83 1.31
C VAL A 69 -4.58 -12.51 1.74
N SER A 70 -4.31 -13.74 1.29
CA SER A 70 -3.02 -14.41 1.49
C SER A 70 -1.84 -13.67 0.84
N ARG A 71 -2.06 -12.92 -0.24
CA ARG A 71 -1.00 -12.13 -0.89
C ARG A 71 -0.50 -11.02 0.03
N ILE A 72 -1.36 -10.44 0.86
CA ILE A 72 -0.95 -9.49 1.91
C ILE A 72 0.10 -10.11 2.82
N ASP A 73 -0.09 -11.36 3.26
CA ASP A 73 0.87 -12.08 4.13
C ASP A 73 2.24 -12.25 3.48
N THR A 74 2.27 -12.42 2.15
CA THR A 74 3.53 -12.52 1.38
C THR A 74 4.23 -11.17 1.18
N VAL A 75 3.46 -10.08 1.09
CA VAL A 75 4.00 -8.73 0.86
C VAL A 75 4.40 -8.05 2.17
N LEU A 76 3.69 -8.32 3.27
CA LEU A 76 3.97 -7.78 4.60
C LEU A 76 5.45 -7.80 5.01
N PRO A 77 6.19 -8.92 4.93
CA PRO A 77 7.60 -8.94 5.31
C PRO A 77 8.52 -8.12 4.39
N SER A 78 8.04 -7.67 3.23
CA SER A 78 8.80 -6.87 2.27
C SER A 78 8.54 -5.36 2.39
N VAL A 79 7.60 -4.93 3.25
CA VAL A 79 7.22 -3.52 3.40
C VAL A 79 7.51 -2.99 4.81
N ASP A 80 7.76 -1.69 4.92
CA ASP A 80 8.07 -1.04 6.21
C ASP A 80 6.78 -0.73 7.01
N CYS A 81 5.72 -0.35 6.30
CA CYS A 81 4.44 -0.04 6.92
C CYS A 81 3.24 -0.40 6.02
N VAL A 82 2.07 -0.50 6.65
CA VAL A 82 0.80 -0.77 5.98
C VAL A 82 -0.18 0.35 6.29
N PHE A 83 -0.73 0.94 5.24
CA PHE A 83 -1.82 1.89 5.32
C PHE A 83 -3.15 1.20 5.04
N CYS A 84 -4.08 1.39 5.96
CA CYS A 84 -5.38 0.73 5.93
C CYS A 84 -6.51 1.77 6.09
N PRO A 85 -7.10 2.27 4.98
CA PRO A 85 -8.30 3.11 5.05
C PRO A 85 -9.49 2.35 5.64
N ILE A 86 -9.98 2.80 6.80
CA ILE A 86 -11.10 2.17 7.52
C ILE A 86 -12.44 2.32 6.77
N ASP A 87 -12.55 3.34 5.92
CA ASP A 87 -13.77 3.64 5.13
C ASP A 87 -14.00 2.68 3.96
N CYS A 88 -12.95 2.04 3.45
CA CYS A 88 -12.99 1.23 2.23
C CYS A 88 -12.12 -0.04 2.38
N ILE A 89 -12.40 -0.85 3.40
CA ILE A 89 -11.78 -2.17 3.60
C ILE A 89 -12.80 -3.18 4.11
N SER A 90 -12.72 -4.42 3.63
CA SER A 90 -13.51 -5.53 4.16
C SER A 90 -13.04 -5.93 5.56
N HIS A 91 -13.98 -6.36 6.40
CA HIS A 91 -13.68 -6.78 7.78
C HIS A 91 -12.61 -7.89 7.85
N ASP A 92 -12.69 -8.87 6.95
CA ASP A 92 -11.73 -9.98 6.85
C ASP A 92 -10.30 -9.49 6.54
N ALA A 93 -10.16 -8.58 5.57
CA ALA A 93 -8.87 -8.00 5.22
C ALA A 93 -8.28 -7.16 6.35
N CYS A 94 -9.08 -6.38 7.06
CA CYS A 94 -8.62 -5.62 8.23
C CYS A 94 -8.07 -6.55 9.33
N LEU A 95 -8.80 -7.62 9.65
CA LEU A 95 -8.35 -8.63 10.61
C LEU A 95 -7.05 -9.31 10.15
N ARG A 96 -6.94 -9.64 8.86
CA ARG A 96 -5.75 -10.27 8.29
C ARG A 96 -4.54 -9.36 8.29
N VAL A 97 -4.70 -8.10 7.91
CA VAL A 97 -3.64 -7.09 7.98
C VAL A 97 -3.19 -6.89 9.42
N LYS A 98 -4.13 -6.73 10.36
CA LYS A 98 -3.81 -6.53 11.78
C LYS A 98 -3.03 -7.70 12.37
N THR A 99 -3.46 -8.94 12.09
CA THR A 99 -2.77 -10.15 12.54
C THR A 99 -1.42 -10.33 11.84
N GLY A 100 -1.35 -10.08 10.53
CA GLY A 100 -0.12 -10.13 9.76
C GLY A 100 0.91 -9.10 10.24
N CYS A 101 0.53 -7.84 10.40
CA CYS A 101 1.40 -6.80 10.95
C CYS A 101 1.97 -7.19 12.32
N LYS A 102 1.14 -7.75 13.20
CA LYS A 102 1.60 -8.25 14.51
C LYS A 102 2.58 -9.42 14.39
N LYS A 103 2.37 -10.32 13.41
CA LYS A 103 3.22 -11.50 13.18
C LYS A 103 4.58 -11.13 12.57
N PHE A 104 4.60 -10.22 11.61
CA PHE A 104 5.82 -9.81 10.91
C PHE A 104 6.53 -8.61 11.55
N GLY A 105 5.92 -7.97 12.55
CA GLY A 105 6.47 -6.77 13.19
C GLY A 105 6.39 -5.51 12.33
N VAL A 106 5.47 -5.48 11.36
CA VAL A 106 5.29 -4.37 10.42
C VAL A 106 4.39 -3.29 11.05
N THR A 107 4.70 -2.02 10.80
CA THR A 107 3.91 -0.91 11.34
C THR A 107 2.54 -0.85 10.67
N PHE A 108 1.47 -1.03 11.44
CA PHE A 108 0.09 -0.86 10.97
C PHE A 108 -0.40 0.56 11.21
N VAL A 109 -0.78 1.26 10.14
CA VAL A 109 -1.29 2.64 10.20
C VAL A 109 -2.70 2.72 9.65
N PRO A 110 -3.71 2.76 10.53
CA PRO A 110 -5.09 2.95 10.11
C PRO A 110 -5.29 4.39 9.62
N LEU A 111 -5.88 4.54 8.43
CA LEU A 111 -6.25 5.84 7.87
C LEU A 111 -7.75 6.06 8.06
N ARG A 112 -8.13 7.26 8.51
CA ARG A 112 -9.56 7.62 8.70
C ARG A 112 -10.34 7.60 7.39
N ASN A 113 -9.69 7.93 6.27
CA ASN A 113 -10.27 7.87 4.93
C ASN A 113 -9.18 7.52 3.90
N GLY A 114 -9.62 7.02 2.73
CA GLY A 114 -8.74 6.71 1.61
C GLY A 114 -8.44 7.90 0.70
N SER A 115 -8.24 9.08 1.28
CA SER A 115 -7.99 10.32 0.52
C SER A 115 -6.50 10.58 0.34
N LYS A 116 -6.14 11.21 -0.78
CA LYS A 116 -4.77 11.64 -1.12
C LYS A 116 -4.11 12.42 0.03
N SER A 117 -4.79 13.45 0.53
CA SER A 117 -4.28 14.31 1.59
C SER A 117 -4.03 13.57 2.91
N SER A 118 -4.80 12.51 3.18
CA SER A 118 -4.59 11.69 4.39
C SER A 118 -3.35 10.81 4.26
N LEU A 119 -3.09 10.25 3.07
CA LEU A 119 -1.85 9.55 2.80
C LEU A 119 -0.66 10.51 2.82
N GLU A 120 -0.75 11.65 2.13
CA GLU A 120 0.31 12.67 2.10
C GLU A 120 0.71 13.10 3.50
N ARG A 121 -0.29 13.42 4.34
CA ARG A 121 -0.04 13.84 5.72
C ARG A 121 0.57 12.70 6.54
N ALA A 122 0.14 11.46 6.34
CA ALA A 122 0.71 10.34 7.06
C ALA A 122 2.18 10.08 6.66
N LEU A 123 2.50 10.16 5.36
CA LEU A 123 3.87 10.06 4.84
C LEU A 123 4.73 11.22 5.34
N GLN A 124 4.19 12.44 5.38
CA GLN A 124 4.89 13.61 5.91
C GLN A 124 5.20 13.43 7.40
N THR A 125 4.22 13.06 8.21
CA THR A 125 4.42 12.82 9.66
C THR A 125 5.42 11.69 9.93
N MET A 126 5.41 10.63 9.11
CA MET A 126 6.42 9.57 9.22
C MET A 126 7.82 10.08 8.89
N LYS A 127 7.94 10.91 7.85
CA LYS A 127 9.21 11.52 7.44
C LYS A 127 9.74 12.52 8.46
N GLU A 128 8.87 13.37 9.01
CA GLU A 128 9.20 14.31 10.10
C GLU A 128 9.70 13.56 11.33
N LYS A 129 8.98 12.52 11.78
CA LYS A 129 9.42 11.66 12.89
C LYS A 129 10.79 11.02 12.63
N ASN A 130 11.09 10.66 11.39
CA ASN A 130 12.38 10.09 11.03
C ASN A 130 13.50 11.16 11.04
N ASP A 131 13.20 12.37 10.56
CA ASP A 131 14.16 13.48 10.56
C ASP A 131 14.49 13.97 11.98
N GLU A 132 13.49 14.03 12.88
CA GLU A 132 13.68 14.35 14.31
C GLU A 132 14.59 13.32 15.01
N ARG A 133 14.45 12.03 14.67
CA ARG A 133 15.33 10.96 15.17
C ARG A 133 16.76 11.09 14.65
N ARG A 134 16.94 11.64 13.45
CA ARG A 134 18.27 11.87 12.84
C ARG A 134 18.98 13.10 13.43
N ALA A 135 18.21 14.08 13.90
CA ALA A 135 18.73 15.33 14.46
C ALA A 135 19.10 15.24 15.96
N SER A 136 18.75 14.13 16.63
CA SER A 136 19.04 13.87 18.05
C SER A 136 20.18 12.88 18.23
#